data_AF-A0A6A5A846-F1
#
_entry.id   AF-A0A6A5A846-F1
#
_cell.length_a   1.000
_cell.length_b   1.000
_cell.length_c   1.000
_cell.angle_alpha   90.00
_cell.angle_beta   90.00
_cell.angle_gamma   90.00
#
_symmetry.space_group_name_H-M   'P 1'
#
loop_
_entity.id
_entity.type
_entity.pdbx_description
1 polymer ?
#
loop_
_entity_poly.entity_id
_entity_poly.type
_entity_poly.pdbx_seq_one_letter_code
_entity_poly.pdbx_strand_id
1 'polypeptide(L)'
;MIGIYCSNMAETTSNDPLLPTTTRQLSTTVQDLRDNRLAMSSKRSYRSGVKQLGTWLQSSGRSSMVNADGTINLAVFSYNDFTEFILYKYKHAGVSLSTLSSYRSAIKDHYNSQNVPLPTEFATDATVIYQGALPLYSSGVPNLKQGFDGFAQLRPKPGPSSQVGNNLFDSTNTKFCASTAFQKWTLVSLISILSSHGTLCASRSTESVRIDHLSDEGDAIGVTFFKSKTDQGGTKRRDPKHVYANPMRPETCCILALGIYLACNAQHDSGNLFPGKSQRDRFGRSLCQLVGVALPAASSSVGTHSLRKGAATYAIGGSTSGPSIVNVCIRCGWSIGSVVERYVHYDGAGDQYVGRVVAGLPLDSGGFAVLPPHFVACSEAMVANAGAVVFPRLWVHEELRGVLKLCLASLVYHKEFLEASLPPKHQLLASVLFGDLTLANTLSSTVTLASNILQPTGIPPHVGLHAQLEQTSVPTYAPN
;
A
#
# COMPACT_ATOMS: atom_id res chain seq x y z
N MET A 1 0.18 -24.75 -73.68
CA MET A 1 0.68 -25.04 -72.31
C MET A 1 -0.49 -24.89 -71.35
N ILE A 2 -0.92 -26.04 -70.81
CA ILE A 2 -1.59 -26.29 -69.51
C ILE A 2 -2.57 -25.22 -69.00
N GLY A 3 -3.86 -25.56 -69.01
CA GLY A 3 -4.87 -24.98 -68.12
C GLY A 3 -5.07 -25.83 -66.87
N ILE A 4 -5.77 -25.26 -65.88
CA ILE A 4 -6.83 -25.85 -65.02
C ILE A 4 -7.24 -24.82 -63.94
N TYR A 5 -8.56 -24.75 -63.70
CA TYR A 5 -9.34 -24.01 -62.70
C TYR A 5 -8.92 -24.22 -61.22
N CYS A 6 -9.24 -23.27 -60.31
CA CYS A 6 -10.18 -23.52 -59.19
C CYS A 6 -10.51 -22.28 -58.34
N SER A 7 -11.62 -22.37 -57.62
CA SER A 7 -12.43 -21.33 -56.96
C SER A 7 -12.30 -21.28 -55.43
N ASN A 8 -12.78 -20.17 -54.85
CA ASN A 8 -13.41 -19.96 -53.52
C ASN A 8 -12.60 -20.16 -52.20
N MET A 9 -12.53 -19.11 -51.37
CA MET A 9 -13.47 -18.90 -50.24
C MET A 9 -13.28 -17.53 -49.59
N ALA A 10 -14.41 -16.95 -49.16
CA ALA A 10 -14.56 -15.65 -48.54
C ALA A 10 -14.31 -15.71 -47.02
N GLU A 11 -13.63 -14.70 -46.47
CA GLU A 11 -13.63 -14.42 -45.03
C GLU A 11 -14.65 -13.32 -44.71
N THR A 12 -15.68 -13.73 -43.97
CA THR A 12 -16.72 -12.89 -43.38
C THR A 12 -16.18 -12.09 -42.21
N THR A 13 -16.28 -10.77 -42.30
CA THR A 13 -16.05 -9.80 -41.23
C THR A 13 -17.12 -9.93 -40.14
N SER A 14 -16.73 -10.37 -38.94
CA SER A 14 -17.57 -10.27 -37.76
C SER A 14 -17.48 -8.85 -37.18
N ASN A 15 -18.55 -8.08 -37.38
CA ASN A 15 -18.79 -6.79 -36.74
C ASN A 15 -18.90 -6.94 -35.21
N ASP A 16 -17.94 -6.37 -34.49
CA ASP A 16 -18.12 -5.98 -33.09
C ASP A 16 -17.98 -4.44 -33.03
N PRO A 17 -19.06 -3.67 -32.79
CA PRO A 17 -18.98 -2.22 -32.84
C PRO A 17 -18.28 -1.69 -31.59
N LEU A 18 -17.00 -1.35 -31.76
CA LEU A 18 -16.31 -0.36 -30.93
C LEU A 18 -17.11 0.95 -30.95
N LEU A 19 -17.91 1.17 -29.91
CA LEU A 19 -18.55 2.46 -29.66
C LEU A 19 -17.46 3.54 -29.57
N PRO A 20 -17.43 4.55 -30.46
CA PRO A 20 -16.37 5.53 -30.48
C PRO A 20 -16.42 6.39 -29.23
N THR A 21 -15.26 6.60 -28.61
CA THR A 21 -14.98 7.52 -27.49
C THR A 21 -15.66 8.90 -27.63
N THR A 22 -15.96 9.30 -28.87
CA THR A 22 -16.64 10.53 -29.28
C THR A 22 -18.06 10.68 -28.72
N THR A 23 -18.84 9.60 -28.64
CA THR A 23 -20.27 9.68 -28.24
C THR A 23 -20.44 10.02 -26.76
N ARG A 24 -19.53 9.49 -25.92
CA ARG A 24 -19.56 9.70 -24.47
C ARG A 24 -19.11 11.11 -24.10
N GLN A 25 -18.16 11.69 -24.83
CA GLN A 25 -17.75 13.08 -24.63
C GLN A 25 -18.87 14.05 -24.99
N LEU A 26 -19.58 13.80 -26.10
CA LEU A 26 -20.71 14.61 -26.55
C LEU A 26 -21.90 14.59 -25.59
N SER A 27 -22.08 13.51 -24.82
CA SER A 27 -23.14 13.38 -23.80
C SER A 27 -22.71 13.78 -22.39
N THR A 28 -21.44 14.13 -22.16
CA THR A 28 -20.92 14.44 -20.83
C THR A 28 -21.31 15.86 -20.43
N THR A 29 -22.06 16.01 -19.35
CA THR A 29 -22.45 17.31 -18.80
C THR A 29 -21.35 17.91 -17.90
N VAL A 30 -21.40 19.22 -17.64
CA VAL A 30 -20.54 19.86 -16.62
C VAL A 30 -20.74 19.22 -15.24
N GLN A 31 -21.95 18.74 -14.94
CA GLN A 31 -22.20 18.02 -13.70
C GLN A 31 -21.51 16.66 -13.68
N ASP A 32 -21.52 15.92 -14.79
CA ASP A 32 -20.78 14.66 -14.91
C ASP A 32 -19.27 14.86 -14.71
N LEU A 33 -18.71 15.95 -15.22
CA LEU A 33 -17.29 16.31 -14.99
C LEU A 33 -17.01 16.60 -13.51
N ARG A 34 -17.89 17.34 -12.84
CA ARG A 34 -17.77 17.63 -11.39
C ARG A 34 -17.90 16.39 -10.56
N ASP A 35 -18.85 15.55 -10.90
CA ASP A 35 -19.09 14.26 -10.27
C ASP A 35 -17.90 13.32 -10.45
N ASN A 36 -17.24 13.32 -11.61
CA ASN A 36 -16.08 12.47 -11.86
C ASN A 36 -14.81 12.91 -11.12
N ARG A 37 -14.79 14.09 -10.47
CA ARG A 37 -13.68 14.55 -9.61
C ARG A 37 -13.42 13.60 -8.43
N LEU A 38 -14.44 12.93 -7.92
CA LEU A 38 -14.38 12.13 -6.70
C LEU A 38 -14.64 10.65 -6.95
N ALA A 39 -13.87 9.79 -6.26
CA ALA A 39 -14.17 8.38 -6.17
C ALA A 39 -15.58 8.14 -5.62
N MET A 40 -16.33 7.16 -6.15
CA MET A 40 -17.69 6.80 -5.69
C MET A 40 -17.79 6.59 -4.16
N SER A 41 -16.77 5.98 -3.59
CA SER A 41 -16.59 5.89 -2.14
C SER A 41 -16.49 7.22 -1.38
N SER A 42 -15.70 8.19 -1.87
CA SER A 42 -15.61 9.53 -1.29
C SER A 42 -16.96 10.21 -1.37
N LYS A 43 -17.68 10.07 -2.50
CA LYS A 43 -19.06 10.55 -2.62
C LYS A 43 -19.98 9.95 -1.55
N ARG A 44 -19.91 8.62 -1.34
CA ARG A 44 -20.69 7.94 -0.27
C ARG A 44 -20.32 8.45 1.13
N SER A 45 -19.02 8.59 1.42
CA SER A 45 -18.54 9.12 2.70
C SER A 45 -18.97 10.58 2.92
N TYR A 46 -18.90 11.43 1.89
CA TYR A 46 -19.33 12.82 1.97
C TYR A 46 -20.85 12.94 2.13
N ARG A 47 -21.64 12.19 1.37
CA ARG A 47 -23.09 12.10 1.58
C ARG A 47 -23.45 11.65 2.99
N SER A 48 -22.75 10.64 3.51
CA SER A 48 -22.92 10.20 4.91
C SER A 48 -22.56 11.31 5.90
N GLY A 49 -21.48 12.06 5.65
CA GLY A 49 -21.06 13.18 6.51
C GLY A 49 -22.09 14.31 6.54
N VAL A 50 -22.58 14.72 5.36
CA VAL A 50 -23.63 15.73 5.22
C VAL A 50 -24.94 15.27 5.87
N LYS A 51 -25.32 13.99 5.71
CA LYS A 51 -26.50 13.43 6.36
C LYS A 51 -26.40 13.49 7.89
N GLN A 52 -25.24 13.16 8.46
CA GLN A 52 -25.04 13.25 9.91
C GLN A 52 -25.15 14.69 10.43
N LEU A 53 -24.68 15.67 9.66
CA LEU A 53 -24.85 17.08 9.96
C LEU A 53 -26.32 17.49 9.87
N GLY A 54 -27.05 17.05 8.85
CA GLY A 54 -28.51 17.27 8.73
C GLY A 54 -29.30 16.68 9.89
N THR A 55 -29.02 15.44 10.30
CA THR A 55 -29.64 14.82 11.48
C THR A 55 -29.34 15.61 12.76
N TRP A 56 -28.10 16.09 12.92
CA TRP A 56 -27.74 16.93 14.06
C TRP A 56 -28.51 18.25 14.07
N LEU A 57 -28.63 18.93 12.93
CA LEU A 57 -29.42 20.17 12.79
C LEU A 57 -30.87 19.96 13.20
N GLN A 58 -31.51 18.88 12.74
CA GLN A 58 -32.87 18.51 13.12
C GLN A 58 -32.99 18.28 14.64
N SER A 59 -32.07 17.51 15.23
CA SER A 59 -32.10 17.19 16.67
C SER A 59 -31.76 18.39 17.57
N SER A 60 -31.08 19.41 17.04
CA SER A 60 -30.63 20.58 17.79
C SER A 60 -31.60 21.77 17.69
N GLY A 61 -32.82 21.55 17.16
CA GLY A 61 -33.83 22.59 16.98
C GLY A 61 -33.60 23.51 15.77
N ARG A 62 -32.64 23.20 14.90
CA ARG A 62 -32.30 23.97 13.67
C ARG A 62 -32.93 23.36 12.42
N SER A 63 -34.12 22.79 12.55
CA SER A 63 -34.82 22.09 11.47
C SER A 63 -35.09 22.98 10.25
N SER A 64 -35.17 24.31 10.42
CA SER A 64 -35.29 25.28 9.33
C SER A 64 -34.08 25.33 8.39
N MET A 65 -32.92 24.81 8.82
CA MET A 65 -31.69 24.71 8.02
C MET A 65 -31.60 23.40 7.23
N VAL A 66 -32.65 22.58 7.24
CA VAL A 66 -32.73 21.32 6.51
C VAL A 66 -33.89 21.39 5.53
N ASN A 67 -33.59 21.11 4.26
CA ASN A 67 -34.57 21.06 3.19
C ASN A 67 -35.53 19.88 3.40
N ALA A 68 -36.68 19.91 2.72
CA ALA A 68 -37.68 18.83 2.78
C ALA A 68 -37.15 17.47 2.30
N ASP A 69 -36.09 17.46 1.47
CA ASP A 69 -35.41 16.26 1.00
C ASP A 69 -34.34 15.72 1.98
N GLY A 70 -34.16 16.38 3.13
CA GLY A 70 -33.18 16.03 4.15
C GLY A 70 -31.76 16.54 3.88
N THR A 71 -31.54 17.34 2.83
CA THR A 71 -30.27 18.01 2.56
C THR A 71 -30.15 19.32 3.34
N ILE A 72 -28.93 19.86 3.43
CA ILE A 72 -28.69 21.10 4.18
C ILE A 72 -29.10 22.29 3.31
N ASN A 73 -29.89 23.19 3.88
CA ASN A 73 -30.24 24.44 3.23
C ASN A 73 -29.05 25.41 3.27
N LEU A 74 -28.26 25.45 2.20
CA LEU A 74 -27.07 26.30 2.08
C LEU A 74 -27.37 27.81 2.06
N ALA A 75 -28.63 28.23 1.88
CA ALA A 75 -29.00 29.64 1.94
C ALA A 75 -29.06 30.17 3.39
N VAL A 76 -29.27 29.28 4.36
CA VAL A 76 -29.42 29.65 5.78
C VAL A 76 -28.27 29.10 6.61
N PHE A 77 -27.71 27.96 6.23
CA PHE A 77 -26.62 27.29 6.94
C PHE A 77 -25.31 28.10 6.88
N SER A 78 -24.80 28.52 8.05
CA SER A 78 -23.60 29.34 8.14
C SER A 78 -22.36 28.55 8.53
N TYR A 79 -21.19 29.19 8.43
CA TYR A 79 -19.95 28.63 8.96
C TYR A 79 -19.99 28.42 10.48
N ASN A 80 -20.69 29.28 11.23
CA ASN A 80 -20.83 29.12 12.68
C ASN A 80 -21.61 27.84 13.05
N ASP A 81 -22.66 27.51 12.30
CA ASP A 81 -23.40 26.26 12.51
C ASP A 81 -22.52 25.03 12.26
N PHE A 82 -21.62 25.12 11.28
CA PHE A 82 -20.63 24.09 11.02
C PHE A 82 -19.63 23.94 12.18
N THR A 83 -19.09 25.03 12.73
CA THR A 83 -18.12 24.96 13.84
C THR A 83 -18.77 24.46 15.12
N GLU A 84 -20.03 24.80 15.39
CA GLU A 84 -20.81 24.23 16.49
C GLU A 84 -21.02 22.72 16.34
N PHE A 85 -21.32 22.24 15.12
CA PHE A 85 -21.40 20.81 14.85
C PHE A 85 -20.06 20.10 15.11
N ILE A 86 -18.95 20.70 14.67
CA ILE A 86 -17.60 20.15 14.91
C ILE A 86 -17.32 20.09 16.41
N LEU A 87 -17.68 21.13 17.16
CA LEU A 87 -17.53 21.18 18.62
C LEU A 87 -18.41 20.13 19.31
N TYR A 88 -19.66 19.95 18.87
CA TYR A 88 -20.56 18.92 19.38
C TYR A 88 -19.98 17.51 19.15
N LYS A 89 -19.52 17.22 17.93
CA LYS A 89 -18.91 15.93 17.61
C LYS A 89 -17.63 15.70 18.42
N TYR A 90 -16.84 16.74 18.64
CA TYR A 90 -15.64 16.66 19.50
C TYR A 90 -16.01 16.36 20.96
N LYS A 91 -16.94 17.11 21.55
CA LYS A 91 -17.30 17.01 22.98
C LYS A 91 -18.11 15.76 23.33
N HIS A 92 -19.06 15.38 22.47
CA HIS A 92 -20.09 14.37 22.81
C HIS A 92 -19.93 13.06 22.06
N ALA A 93 -19.28 13.05 20.88
CA ALA A 93 -19.12 11.84 20.08
C ALA A 93 -17.70 11.27 20.11
N GLY A 94 -16.73 11.97 20.72
CA GLY A 94 -15.35 11.49 20.88
C GLY A 94 -14.65 11.15 19.56
N VAL A 95 -15.02 11.81 18.46
CA VAL A 95 -14.51 11.47 17.12
C VAL A 95 -13.08 11.99 16.90
N SER A 96 -12.30 11.27 16.10
CA SER A 96 -10.93 11.66 15.77
C SER A 96 -10.85 12.98 14.97
N LEU A 97 -9.73 13.69 15.08
CA LEU A 97 -9.41 14.88 14.27
C LEU A 97 -9.50 14.62 12.75
N SER A 98 -9.10 13.42 12.30
CA SER A 98 -9.24 13.01 10.90
C SER A 98 -10.70 12.92 10.45
N THR A 99 -11.58 12.47 11.34
CA THR A 99 -13.02 12.40 11.09
C THR A 99 -13.63 13.79 11.04
N LEU A 100 -13.22 14.69 11.95
CA LEU A 100 -13.66 16.08 11.93
C LEU A 100 -13.27 16.79 10.62
N SER A 101 -12.02 16.62 10.17
CA SER A 101 -11.54 17.14 8.89
C SER A 101 -12.33 16.59 7.68
N SER A 102 -12.82 15.35 7.79
CA SER A 102 -13.65 14.74 6.74
C SER A 102 -15.02 15.42 6.58
N TYR A 103 -15.63 15.91 7.68
CA TYR A 103 -16.88 16.69 7.61
C TYR A 103 -16.68 18.03 6.89
N ARG A 104 -15.54 18.70 7.10
CA ARG A 104 -15.18 19.91 6.34
C ARG A 104 -15.10 19.63 4.84
N SER A 105 -14.47 18.52 4.47
CA SER A 105 -14.37 18.12 3.06
C SER A 105 -15.75 17.81 2.46
N ALA A 106 -16.61 17.14 3.23
CA ALA A 106 -17.97 16.80 2.82
C ALA A 106 -18.86 18.02 2.60
N ILE A 107 -18.82 19.01 3.51
CA ILE A 107 -19.61 20.24 3.33
C ILE A 107 -19.08 21.09 2.18
N LYS A 108 -17.76 21.20 2.01
CA LYS A 108 -17.15 21.86 0.84
C LYS A 108 -17.59 21.21 -0.48
N ASP A 109 -17.64 19.88 -0.52
CA ASP A 109 -18.13 19.16 -1.69
C ASP A 109 -19.61 19.45 -1.95
N HIS A 110 -20.42 19.53 -0.89
CA HIS A 110 -21.85 19.87 -0.99
C HIS A 110 -22.08 21.27 -1.58
N TYR A 111 -21.37 22.30 -1.09
CA TYR A 111 -21.39 23.65 -1.67
C TYR A 111 -21.04 23.64 -3.16
N ASN A 112 -19.95 22.95 -3.52
CA ASN A 112 -19.51 22.83 -4.92
C ASN A 112 -20.55 22.08 -5.79
N SER A 113 -21.18 21.04 -5.27
CA SER A 113 -22.19 20.26 -6.00
C SER A 113 -23.47 21.05 -6.30
N GLN A 114 -23.79 22.02 -5.44
CA GLN A 114 -24.97 22.89 -5.56
C GLN A 114 -24.67 24.22 -6.26
N ASN A 115 -23.45 24.43 -6.77
CA ASN A 115 -23.00 25.69 -7.35
C ASN A 115 -23.07 26.90 -6.41
N VAL A 116 -23.05 26.68 -5.10
CA VAL A 116 -23.08 27.76 -4.12
C VAL A 116 -21.64 28.17 -3.78
N PRO A 117 -21.29 29.47 -3.85
CA PRO A 117 -19.96 29.93 -3.48
C PRO A 117 -19.65 29.56 -2.04
N LEU A 118 -18.46 28.99 -1.82
CA LEU A 118 -18.03 28.59 -0.49
C LEU A 118 -17.67 29.84 0.34
N PRO A 119 -18.20 30.01 1.56
CA PRO A 119 -17.80 31.10 2.45
C PRO A 119 -16.30 31.11 2.72
N THR A 120 -15.69 32.30 2.78
CA THR A 120 -14.23 32.47 2.87
C THR A 120 -13.64 31.89 4.16
N GLU A 121 -14.43 31.84 5.23
CA GLU A 121 -14.09 31.28 6.54
C GLU A 121 -13.78 29.77 6.46
N PHE A 122 -14.44 29.04 5.54
CA PHE A 122 -14.12 27.64 5.29
C PHE A 122 -12.74 27.44 4.65
N ALA A 123 -12.11 28.49 4.10
CA ALA A 123 -10.76 28.43 3.55
C ALA A 123 -9.69 28.72 4.61
N THR A 124 -9.85 29.77 5.42
CA THR A 124 -8.84 30.29 6.35
C THR A 124 -8.99 29.79 7.80
N ASP A 125 -10.19 29.86 8.37
CA ASP A 125 -10.41 29.72 9.82
C ASP A 125 -10.52 28.25 10.29
N ALA A 126 -11.13 27.39 9.49
CA ALA A 126 -11.29 25.98 9.87
C ALA A 126 -9.94 25.24 10.04
N THR A 127 -8.86 25.71 9.41
CA THR A 127 -7.52 25.16 9.64
C THR A 127 -6.98 25.54 11.01
N VAL A 128 -7.27 26.76 11.48
CA VAL A 128 -6.90 27.28 12.80
C VAL A 128 -7.65 26.54 13.91
N ILE A 129 -8.94 26.25 13.73
CA ILE A 129 -9.74 25.43 14.68
C ILE A 129 -9.12 24.04 14.87
N TYR A 130 -8.71 23.37 13.79
CA TYR A 130 -8.06 22.05 13.90
C TYR A 130 -6.66 22.12 14.51
N GLN A 131 -5.89 23.17 14.22
CA GLN A 131 -4.59 23.42 14.87
C GLN A 131 -4.74 23.73 16.36
N GLY A 132 -5.79 24.45 16.78
CA GLY A 132 -6.09 24.74 18.18
C GLY A 132 -6.65 23.55 18.98
N ALA A 133 -7.32 22.62 18.30
CA ALA A 133 -7.77 21.36 18.91
C ALA A 133 -6.62 20.35 19.12
N LEU A 134 -5.52 20.46 18.36
CA LEU A 134 -4.38 19.54 18.44
C LEU A 134 -3.73 19.49 19.84
N PRO A 135 -3.38 20.62 20.49
CA PRO A 135 -2.83 20.63 21.84
C PRO A 135 -3.80 20.08 22.88
N LEU A 136 -5.11 20.36 22.76
CA LEU A 136 -6.14 19.92 23.71
C LEU A 136 -6.40 18.40 23.63
N TYR A 137 -6.27 17.81 22.45
CA TYR A 137 -6.30 16.36 22.28
C TYR A 137 -5.00 15.70 22.78
N SER A 138 -3.87 16.41 22.66
CA SER A 138 -2.54 15.93 23.03
C SER A 138 -2.21 16.06 24.52
N SER A 139 -2.87 16.96 25.26
CA SER A 139 -2.69 17.12 26.71
C SER A 139 -3.39 16.04 27.54
N GLY A 140 -4.26 15.23 26.93
CA GLY A 140 -4.89 14.05 27.56
C GLY A 140 -4.22 12.70 27.24
N VAL A 141 -3.27 12.66 26.28
CA VAL A 141 -2.57 11.43 25.88
C VAL A 141 -1.10 11.76 25.57
N PRO A 142 -0.14 11.34 26.40
CA PRO A 142 1.28 11.55 26.11
C PRO A 142 1.65 10.75 24.86
N ASN A 143 2.19 11.42 23.82
CA ASN A 143 2.83 10.87 22.60
C ASN A 143 2.09 10.97 21.24
N LEU A 144 1.27 11.99 20.98
CA LEU A 144 0.67 12.20 19.64
C LEU A 144 1.36 13.26 18.76
N LYS A 145 2.69 13.39 18.83
CA LYS A 145 3.41 14.50 18.17
C LYS A 145 3.68 14.35 16.66
N GLN A 146 3.20 13.33 15.96
CA GLN A 146 3.52 13.17 14.53
C GLN A 146 2.32 12.69 13.72
N GLY A 147 1.83 13.54 12.81
CA GLY A 147 0.94 13.05 11.75
C GLY A 147 0.08 14.05 10.99
N PHE A 148 0.14 15.36 11.25
CA PHE A 148 -0.77 16.31 10.60
C PHE A 148 -0.21 17.65 10.09
N ASP A 149 1.10 17.88 10.13
CA ASP A 149 1.68 19.11 9.55
C ASP A 149 2.32 18.80 8.19
N GLY A 150 1.48 18.74 7.16
CA GLY A 150 1.94 18.88 5.78
C GLY A 150 2.39 20.33 5.54
N PHE A 151 3.71 20.52 5.38
CA PHE A 151 4.38 21.62 4.67
C PHE A 151 4.59 22.99 5.35
N ALA A 152 4.20 23.23 6.60
CA ALA A 152 4.48 24.51 7.26
C ALA A 152 5.09 24.36 8.66
N GLN A 153 6.32 23.82 8.75
CA GLN A 153 7.33 24.17 9.76
C GLN A 153 8.60 23.32 9.60
N LEU A 154 9.47 23.71 8.67
CA LEU A 154 10.90 23.42 8.75
C LEU A 154 11.54 24.36 9.79
N ARG A 155 11.23 24.15 11.07
CA ARG A 155 12.02 24.75 12.15
C ARG A 155 12.34 23.68 13.19
N PRO A 156 13.60 23.24 13.31
CA PRO A 156 14.01 22.43 14.45
C PRO A 156 14.00 23.32 15.69
N LYS A 157 13.36 22.87 16.78
CA LYS A 157 13.66 23.38 18.12
C LYS A 157 14.31 22.28 18.95
N PRO A 158 15.38 22.60 19.70
CA PRO A 158 16.22 21.63 20.36
C PRO A 158 15.56 21.13 21.65
N GLY A 159 15.58 19.83 21.85
CA GLY A 159 15.14 19.18 23.08
C GLY A 159 15.60 17.73 23.12
N PRO A 160 15.98 17.20 24.29
CA PRO A 160 16.72 15.94 24.41
C PRO A 160 15.75 14.75 24.27
N SER A 161 15.39 14.41 23.04
CA SER A 161 14.66 13.16 22.72
C SER A 161 14.75 12.76 21.23
N SER A 162 15.68 13.36 20.48
CA SER A 162 15.87 13.13 19.05
C SER A 162 16.54 11.79 18.67
N GLN A 163 16.65 10.82 19.60
CA GLN A 163 17.21 9.48 19.31
C GLN A 163 16.16 8.37 19.12
N VAL A 164 14.86 8.69 19.08
CA VAL A 164 13.77 7.68 19.21
C VAL A 164 12.98 7.44 17.90
N GLY A 165 13.54 7.78 16.73
CA GLY A 165 12.83 7.70 15.43
C GLY A 165 12.90 6.36 14.69
N ASN A 166 13.96 5.57 14.87
CA ASN A 166 14.22 4.39 14.02
C ASN A 166 13.75 3.09 14.66
N ASN A 167 13.92 2.96 15.98
CA ASN A 167 13.63 1.73 16.71
C ASN A 167 12.13 1.47 16.87
N LEU A 168 11.26 2.49 16.80
CA LEU A 168 9.81 2.28 16.96
C LEU A 168 9.17 1.69 15.71
N PHE A 169 9.49 2.12 14.49
CA PHE A 169 8.89 1.50 13.30
C PHE A 169 9.32 0.05 13.18
N ASP A 170 10.63 -0.23 13.26
CA ASP A 170 11.16 -1.58 13.12
C ASP A 170 10.74 -2.49 14.29
N SER A 171 10.81 -2.05 15.55
CA SER A 171 10.38 -2.89 16.68
C SER A 171 8.86 -3.07 16.77
N THR A 172 8.07 -2.05 16.43
CA THR A 172 6.61 -2.12 16.48
C THR A 172 6.09 -2.95 15.31
N ASN A 173 6.63 -2.78 14.10
CA ASN A 173 6.27 -3.62 12.96
C ASN A 173 6.84 -5.02 13.06
N THR A 174 8.04 -5.24 13.59
CA THR A 174 8.57 -6.59 13.81
C THR A 174 7.71 -7.31 14.84
N LYS A 175 7.39 -6.69 15.99
CA LYS A 175 6.48 -7.28 16.99
C LYS A 175 5.07 -7.49 16.44
N PHE A 176 4.59 -6.60 15.58
CA PHE A 176 3.30 -6.72 14.90
C PHE A 176 3.29 -7.84 13.87
N CYS A 177 4.29 -7.92 12.99
CA CYS A 177 4.39 -8.93 11.95
C CYS A 177 4.64 -10.32 12.55
N ALA A 178 5.50 -10.41 13.57
CA ALA A 178 5.66 -11.60 14.39
C ALA A 178 4.33 -11.99 15.05
N SER A 179 3.60 -11.10 15.73
CA SER A 179 2.31 -11.46 16.33
C SER A 179 1.22 -11.84 15.31
N THR A 180 1.20 -11.25 14.11
CA THR A 180 0.30 -11.69 13.01
C THR A 180 0.69 -13.03 12.40
N ALA A 181 1.98 -13.36 12.41
CA ALA A 181 2.50 -14.61 11.90
C ALA A 181 1.93 -15.80 12.71
N PHE A 182 2.07 -15.78 14.03
CA PHE A 182 1.83 -16.98 14.82
C PHE A 182 0.37 -17.44 14.97
N GLN A 183 -0.64 -16.58 14.76
CA GLN A 183 -2.04 -16.95 15.05
C GLN A 183 -2.89 -17.29 13.83
N LYS A 184 -2.50 -16.87 12.62
CA LYS A 184 -3.21 -17.06 11.34
C LYS A 184 -2.46 -16.23 10.28
N TRP A 185 -1.44 -16.78 9.62
CA TRP A 185 -0.83 -16.14 8.44
C TRP A 185 -1.88 -16.01 7.35
N THR A 186 -2.60 -14.89 7.39
CA THR A 186 -3.83 -14.66 6.66
C THR A 186 -3.69 -13.41 5.82
N LEU A 187 -4.73 -13.15 5.03
CA LEU A 187 -5.02 -11.89 4.35
C LEU A 187 -4.60 -10.64 5.15
N VAL A 188 -4.63 -10.68 6.48
CA VAL A 188 -4.21 -9.57 7.37
C VAL A 188 -2.70 -9.33 7.36
N SER A 189 -1.89 -10.39 7.48
CA SER A 189 -0.43 -10.29 7.46
C SER A 189 0.05 -9.79 6.10
N LEU A 190 -0.49 -10.36 5.02
CA LEU A 190 -0.13 -9.94 3.66
C LEU A 190 -0.56 -8.50 3.36
N ILE A 191 -1.80 -8.09 3.69
CA ILE A 191 -2.22 -6.69 3.48
C ILE A 191 -1.39 -5.73 4.34
N SER A 192 -1.04 -6.11 5.57
CA SER A 192 -0.20 -5.28 6.43
C SER A 192 1.17 -5.08 5.79
N ILE A 193 1.85 -6.18 5.48
CA ILE A 193 3.21 -6.22 4.94
C ILE A 193 3.26 -5.53 3.57
N LEU A 194 2.32 -5.80 2.66
CA LEU A 194 2.25 -5.09 1.37
C LEU A 194 1.98 -3.60 1.52
N SER A 195 1.27 -3.17 2.56
CA SER A 195 0.95 -1.75 2.78
C SER A 195 2.05 -0.99 3.53
N SER A 196 2.84 -1.66 4.38
CA SER A 196 3.93 -1.05 5.14
C SER A 196 5.33 -1.29 4.55
N HIS A 197 5.63 -2.50 4.08
CA HIS A 197 6.98 -2.87 3.61
C HIS A 197 7.07 -3.12 2.10
N GLY A 198 5.94 -3.00 1.39
CA GLY A 198 5.89 -3.12 -0.06
C GLY A 198 5.45 -1.80 -0.69
N THR A 199 4.20 -1.75 -1.13
CA THR A 199 3.64 -0.75 -2.03
C THR A 199 3.42 0.66 -1.45
N LEU A 200 3.52 0.84 -0.13
CA LEU A 200 3.09 2.07 0.58
C LEU A 200 1.67 2.52 0.20
N CYS A 201 0.79 1.56 -0.10
CA CYS A 201 -0.58 1.85 -0.49
C CYS A 201 -1.50 1.98 0.72
N ALA A 202 -2.61 2.71 0.54
CA ALA A 202 -3.71 2.60 1.49
C ALA A 202 -4.27 1.17 1.42
N SER A 203 -4.72 0.63 2.55
CA SER A 203 -5.38 -0.69 2.64
C SER A 203 -6.47 -0.90 1.59
N ARG A 204 -7.15 0.19 1.18
CA ARG A 204 -8.16 0.17 0.13
C ARG A 204 -7.61 0.02 -1.29
N SER A 205 -6.45 0.59 -1.57
CA SER A 205 -5.75 0.34 -2.83
C SER A 205 -5.18 -1.08 -2.82
N THR A 206 -4.61 -1.53 -1.69
CA THR A 206 -4.12 -2.90 -1.51
C THR A 206 -5.23 -3.95 -1.70
N GLU A 207 -6.45 -3.69 -1.21
CA GLU A 207 -7.65 -4.52 -1.46
C GLU A 207 -7.97 -4.69 -2.94
N SER A 208 -7.69 -3.68 -3.76
CA SER A 208 -8.00 -3.70 -5.20
C SER A 208 -6.90 -4.32 -6.07
N VAL A 209 -5.83 -4.83 -5.46
CA VAL A 209 -4.79 -5.56 -6.19
C VAL A 209 -5.40 -6.84 -6.74
N ARG A 210 -5.12 -7.09 -8.01
CA ARG A 210 -5.50 -8.30 -8.71
C ARG A 210 -4.24 -9.09 -9.10
N ILE A 211 -4.40 -10.37 -9.39
CA ILE A 211 -3.31 -11.26 -9.80
C ILE A 211 -2.63 -10.72 -11.07
N ASP A 212 -3.41 -10.23 -12.03
CA ASP A 212 -2.96 -9.62 -13.28
C ASP A 212 -2.28 -8.24 -13.11
N HIS A 213 -2.19 -7.72 -11.88
CA HIS A 213 -1.42 -6.51 -11.57
C HIS A 213 0.03 -6.80 -11.17
N LEU A 214 0.37 -8.07 -10.90
CA LEU A 214 1.69 -8.49 -10.48
C LEU A 214 2.57 -8.73 -11.71
N SER A 215 3.78 -8.19 -11.70
CA SER A 215 4.79 -8.39 -12.75
C SER A 215 6.12 -8.84 -12.15
N ASP A 216 6.89 -9.58 -12.94
CA ASP A 216 8.29 -9.86 -12.67
C ASP A 216 9.13 -8.67 -13.13
N GLU A 217 9.78 -7.98 -12.19
CA GLU A 217 10.64 -6.82 -12.45
C GLU A 217 12.12 -7.17 -12.18
N GLY A 218 12.49 -8.45 -12.35
CA GLY A 218 13.84 -8.95 -12.11
C GLY A 218 14.06 -9.27 -10.64
N ASP A 219 14.66 -8.34 -9.88
CA ASP A 219 15.00 -8.56 -8.46
C ASP A 219 13.88 -8.14 -7.50
N ALA A 220 12.71 -7.79 -8.05
CA ALA A 220 11.52 -7.37 -7.34
C ALA A 220 10.25 -7.88 -8.03
N ILE A 221 9.13 -7.85 -7.28
CA ILE A 221 7.79 -7.99 -7.85
C ILE A 221 7.22 -6.59 -8.09
N GLY A 222 6.81 -6.29 -9.31
CA GLY A 222 6.08 -5.08 -9.65
C GLY A 222 4.60 -5.21 -9.28
N VAL A 223 4.04 -4.15 -8.69
CA VAL A 223 2.59 -4.04 -8.46
C VAL A 223 2.05 -2.79 -9.14
N THR A 224 1.25 -2.98 -10.19
CA THR A 224 0.63 -1.86 -10.93
C THR A 224 -0.75 -1.53 -10.38
N PHE A 225 -1.05 -0.23 -10.26
CA PHE A 225 -2.35 0.26 -9.80
C PHE A 225 -3.04 1.03 -10.91
N PHE A 226 -4.21 0.56 -11.30
CA PHE A 226 -5.03 1.19 -12.35
C PHE A 226 -5.84 2.38 -11.84
N LYS A 227 -6.00 2.51 -10.52
CA LYS A 227 -6.64 3.67 -9.88
C LYS A 227 -5.90 4.01 -8.60
N SER A 228 -5.64 5.28 -8.39
CA SER A 228 -5.02 5.80 -7.17
C SER A 228 -5.79 7.00 -6.64
N LYS A 229 -5.46 7.49 -5.44
CA LYS A 229 -6.13 8.67 -4.88
C LYS A 229 -6.01 9.88 -5.82
N THR A 230 -4.85 10.06 -6.44
CA THR A 230 -4.50 11.14 -7.36
C THR A 230 -4.74 10.80 -8.84
N ASP A 231 -5.23 9.60 -9.14
CA ASP A 231 -5.66 9.17 -10.46
C ASP A 231 -6.92 8.30 -10.37
N GLN A 232 -8.09 8.95 -10.25
CA GLN A 232 -9.38 8.25 -10.22
C GLN A 232 -9.83 7.79 -11.60
N GLY A 233 -9.32 8.45 -12.66
CA GLY A 233 -9.63 8.11 -14.05
C GLY A 233 -8.90 6.85 -14.53
N GLY A 234 -7.75 6.54 -13.92
CA GLY A 234 -6.89 5.44 -14.35
C GLY A 234 -6.23 5.71 -15.69
N THR A 235 -6.05 6.99 -16.01
CA THR A 235 -5.53 7.47 -17.29
C THR A 235 -4.06 7.82 -17.21
N LYS A 236 -3.45 7.86 -16.01
CA LYS A 236 -2.01 8.09 -15.87
C LYS A 236 -1.22 6.81 -16.19
N ARG A 237 0.08 6.99 -16.40
CA ARG A 237 1.01 5.87 -16.63
C ARG A 237 0.89 4.83 -15.52
N ARG A 238 0.94 3.56 -15.92
CA ARG A 238 0.79 2.38 -15.06
C ARG A 238 2.13 1.98 -14.49
N ASP A 239 2.75 2.89 -13.76
CA ASP A 239 4.09 2.67 -13.24
C ASP A 239 4.05 1.62 -12.11
N PRO A 240 4.90 0.58 -12.15
CA PRO A 240 4.91 -0.46 -11.14
C PRO A 240 5.51 0.07 -9.83
N LYS A 241 4.99 -0.44 -8.72
CA LYS A 241 5.65 -0.28 -7.41
C LYS A 241 6.47 -1.52 -7.13
N HIS A 242 7.79 -1.37 -7.07
CA HIS A 242 8.72 -2.48 -6.87
C HIS A 242 8.70 -2.97 -5.42
N VAL A 243 8.35 -4.23 -5.21
CA VAL A 243 8.29 -4.89 -3.89
C VAL A 243 9.44 -5.88 -3.80
N TYR A 244 10.32 -5.67 -2.81
CA TYR A 244 11.54 -6.47 -2.62
C TYR A 244 11.35 -7.53 -1.54
N ALA A 245 12.12 -8.61 -1.65
CA ALA A 245 12.31 -9.55 -0.55
C ALA A 245 13.27 -8.97 0.49
N ASN A 246 13.10 -9.39 1.74
CA ASN A 246 14.10 -9.20 2.79
C ASN A 246 14.52 -10.59 3.30
N PRO A 247 15.59 -11.19 2.74
CA PRO A 247 16.05 -12.53 3.15
C PRO A 247 16.60 -12.58 4.58
N MET A 248 16.93 -11.43 5.17
CA MET A 248 17.46 -11.34 6.54
C MET A 248 16.35 -11.27 7.58
N ARG A 249 15.14 -10.88 7.18
CA ARG A 249 13.98 -10.67 8.06
C ARG A 249 12.73 -11.34 7.48
N PRO A 250 12.57 -12.67 7.63
CA PRO A 250 11.42 -13.38 7.09
C PRO A 250 10.08 -12.90 7.65
N GLU A 251 10.03 -12.35 8.87
CA GLU A 251 8.80 -11.87 9.50
C GLU A 251 8.17 -10.70 8.75
N THR A 252 8.97 -9.87 8.08
CA THR A 252 8.54 -8.65 7.39
C THR A 252 8.68 -8.75 5.87
N CYS A 253 9.21 -9.86 5.35
CA CYS A 253 9.46 -10.07 3.93
C CYS A 253 8.16 -10.15 3.11
N CYS A 254 7.95 -9.19 2.21
CA CYS A 254 6.75 -9.13 1.38
C CYS A 254 6.58 -10.32 0.43
N ILE A 255 7.68 -10.73 -0.22
CA ILE A 255 7.65 -11.83 -1.20
C ILE A 255 7.39 -13.17 -0.50
N LEU A 256 7.98 -13.38 0.68
CA LEU A 256 7.69 -14.55 1.50
C LEU A 256 6.21 -14.57 1.93
N ALA A 257 5.71 -13.45 2.47
CA ALA A 257 4.31 -13.34 2.88
C ALA A 257 3.34 -13.62 1.71
N LEU A 258 3.67 -13.15 0.51
CA LEU A 258 2.89 -13.43 -0.70
C LEU A 258 2.96 -14.92 -1.06
N GLY A 259 4.14 -15.54 -1.01
CA GLY A 259 4.32 -16.96 -1.26
C GLY A 259 3.52 -17.84 -0.31
N ILE A 260 3.55 -17.54 0.99
CA ILE A 260 2.75 -18.24 2.01
C ILE A 260 1.26 -18.12 1.67
N TYR A 261 0.80 -16.90 1.36
CA TYR A 261 -0.60 -16.65 1.03
C TYR A 261 -1.06 -17.44 -0.20
N LEU A 262 -0.31 -17.38 -1.30
CA LEU A 262 -0.68 -18.07 -2.54
C LEU A 262 -0.64 -19.60 -2.37
N ALA A 263 0.36 -20.13 -1.66
CA ALA A 263 0.47 -21.57 -1.40
C ALA A 263 -0.68 -22.08 -0.50
N CYS A 264 -1.16 -21.27 0.45
CA CYS A 264 -2.35 -21.59 1.25
C CYS A 264 -3.67 -21.42 0.48
N ASN A 265 -3.65 -20.78 -0.69
CA ASN A 265 -4.83 -20.54 -1.52
C ASN A 265 -4.64 -21.14 -2.93
N ALA A 266 -4.19 -22.41 -3.01
CA ALA A 266 -3.90 -23.11 -4.27
C ALA A 266 -5.07 -23.16 -5.29
N GLN A 267 -6.30 -22.91 -4.84
CA GLN A 267 -7.49 -22.83 -5.69
C GLN A 267 -7.70 -21.46 -6.35
N HIS A 268 -6.89 -20.45 -6.00
CA HIS A 268 -6.92 -19.13 -6.61
C HIS A 268 -6.35 -19.21 -8.04
N ASP A 269 -7.04 -18.63 -9.02
CA ASP A 269 -6.63 -18.65 -10.44
C ASP A 269 -6.42 -17.25 -11.04
N SER A 270 -7.28 -16.29 -10.69
CA SER A 270 -7.38 -15.02 -11.40
C SER A 270 -8.17 -13.99 -10.60
N GLY A 271 -8.20 -12.75 -11.12
CA GLY A 271 -8.99 -11.68 -10.52
C GLY A 271 -8.37 -11.12 -9.24
N ASN A 272 -9.19 -10.75 -8.26
CA ASN A 272 -8.72 -10.07 -7.05
C ASN A 272 -7.75 -10.94 -6.26
N LEU A 273 -6.58 -10.41 -5.91
CA LEU A 273 -5.61 -11.09 -5.04
C LEU A 273 -6.26 -11.50 -3.71
N PHE A 274 -7.21 -10.68 -3.22
CA PHE A 274 -7.98 -10.94 -2.01
C PHE A 274 -9.46 -11.23 -2.33
N PRO A 275 -9.86 -12.49 -2.53
CA PRO A 275 -11.23 -12.84 -2.90
C PRO A 275 -12.22 -12.63 -1.74
N GLY A 276 -13.42 -12.17 -2.07
CA GLY A 276 -14.53 -11.90 -1.13
C GLY A 276 -14.83 -10.41 -0.95
N LYS A 277 -15.83 -10.09 -0.12
CA LYS A 277 -16.33 -8.72 0.10
C LYS A 277 -15.73 -8.07 1.34
N SER A 278 -15.63 -6.74 1.32
CA SER A 278 -15.24 -5.90 2.47
C SER A 278 -13.87 -6.25 3.07
N GLN A 279 -12.86 -6.51 2.23
CA GLN A 279 -11.53 -6.93 2.69
C GLN A 279 -10.86 -5.89 3.57
N ARG A 280 -10.96 -4.60 3.22
CA ARG A 280 -10.46 -3.50 4.05
C ARG A 280 -11.07 -3.49 5.45
N ASP A 281 -12.36 -3.78 5.58
CA ASP A 281 -13.03 -3.74 6.87
C ASP A 281 -12.70 -4.99 7.70
N ARG A 282 -12.58 -6.16 7.06
CA ARG A 282 -12.04 -7.38 7.69
C ARG A 282 -10.62 -7.16 8.19
N PHE A 283 -9.77 -6.61 7.33
CA PHE A 283 -8.42 -6.20 7.63
C PHE A 283 -8.37 -5.24 8.82
N GLY A 284 -9.17 -4.18 8.80
CA GLY A 284 -9.23 -3.19 9.88
C GLY A 284 -9.61 -3.80 11.23
N ARG A 285 -10.60 -4.69 11.27
CA ARG A 285 -11.00 -5.38 12.51
C ARG A 285 -9.89 -6.27 13.07
N SER A 286 -9.28 -7.08 12.22
CA SER A 286 -8.18 -7.95 12.63
C SER A 286 -6.94 -7.16 13.05
N LEU A 287 -6.64 -6.06 12.36
CA LEU A 287 -5.58 -5.11 12.73
C LEU A 287 -5.84 -4.54 14.13
N CYS A 288 -7.05 -4.03 14.40
CA CYS A 288 -7.39 -3.50 15.72
C CYS A 288 -7.27 -4.55 16.83
N GLN A 289 -7.75 -5.78 16.58
CA GLN A 289 -7.61 -6.87 17.54
C GLN A 289 -6.14 -7.17 17.84
N LEU A 290 -5.30 -7.25 16.80
CA LEU A 290 -3.89 -7.56 16.98
C LEU A 290 -3.14 -6.44 17.69
N VAL A 291 -3.36 -5.18 17.31
CA VAL A 291 -2.77 -4.04 18.03
C VAL A 291 -3.22 -4.04 19.48
N GLY A 292 -4.48 -4.36 19.77
CA GLY A 292 -4.98 -4.48 21.14
C GLY A 292 -4.21 -5.49 22.00
N VAL A 293 -3.69 -6.56 21.39
CA VAL A 293 -2.89 -7.58 22.07
C VAL A 293 -1.41 -7.22 22.11
N ALA A 294 -0.82 -6.87 20.97
CA ALA A 294 0.63 -6.66 20.85
C ALA A 294 1.08 -5.29 21.36
N LEU A 295 0.21 -4.28 21.28
CA LEU A 295 0.49 -2.87 21.57
C LEU A 295 -0.72 -2.20 22.26
N PRO A 296 -1.15 -2.65 23.46
CA PRO A 296 -2.39 -2.17 24.08
C PRO A 296 -2.43 -0.64 24.24
N ALA A 297 -1.29 -0.03 24.57
CA ALA A 297 -1.15 1.42 24.74
C ALA A 297 -1.33 2.23 23.44
N ALA A 298 -1.20 1.60 22.27
CA ALA A 298 -1.34 2.22 20.96
C ALA A 298 -2.64 1.82 20.22
N SER A 299 -3.51 1.05 20.88
CA SER A 299 -4.74 0.50 20.28
C SER A 299 -5.72 1.55 19.74
N SER A 300 -5.74 2.75 20.34
CA SER A 300 -6.58 3.88 19.89
C SER A 300 -5.94 4.74 18.81
N SER A 301 -4.62 4.63 18.60
CA SER A 301 -3.85 5.49 17.68
C SER A 301 -3.42 4.78 16.39
N VAL A 302 -3.41 3.44 16.39
CA VAL A 302 -3.04 2.63 15.23
C VAL A 302 -4.29 2.16 14.48
N GLY A 303 -4.44 2.64 13.24
CA GLY A 303 -5.45 2.16 12.31
C GLY A 303 -4.83 1.77 10.97
N THR A 304 -5.67 1.37 10.01
CA THR A 304 -5.20 0.91 8.69
C THR A 304 -4.37 1.95 7.93
N HIS A 305 -4.55 3.24 8.23
CA HIS A 305 -3.75 4.33 7.66
C HIS A 305 -2.38 4.50 8.33
N SER A 306 -2.22 4.06 9.58
CA SER A 306 -0.99 4.23 10.35
C SER A 306 0.16 3.42 9.74
N LEU A 307 -0.11 2.25 9.16
CA LEU A 307 0.90 1.41 8.49
C LEU A 307 1.61 2.15 7.36
N ARG A 308 0.84 2.66 6.38
CA ARG A 308 1.40 3.45 5.27
C ARG A 308 2.10 4.72 5.74
N LYS A 309 1.48 5.45 6.69
CA LYS A 309 2.06 6.71 7.19
C LYS A 309 3.38 6.47 7.90
N GLY A 310 3.44 5.47 8.78
CA GLY A 310 4.66 5.08 9.48
C GLY A 310 5.76 4.67 8.52
N ALA A 311 5.42 3.90 7.48
CA ALA A 311 6.38 3.46 6.49
C ALA A 311 6.92 4.61 5.62
N ALA A 312 6.07 5.57 5.26
CA ALA A 312 6.51 6.79 4.61
C ALA A 312 7.48 7.59 5.51
N THR A 313 7.12 7.78 6.79
CA THR A 313 8.00 8.45 7.77
C THR A 313 9.32 7.72 7.92
N TYR A 314 9.32 6.39 7.97
CA TYR A 314 10.53 5.57 8.03
C TYR A 314 11.40 5.76 6.80
N ALA A 315 10.83 5.72 5.60
CA ALA A 315 11.59 5.94 4.36
C ALA A 315 12.28 7.31 4.35
N ILE A 316 11.57 8.37 4.77
CA ILE A 316 12.09 9.75 4.72
C ILE A 316 13.07 10.02 5.88
N GLY A 317 12.76 9.53 7.08
CA GLY A 317 13.44 9.90 8.32
C GLY A 317 14.41 8.87 8.87
N GLY A 318 14.46 7.66 8.28
CA GLY A 318 15.29 6.55 8.77
C GLY A 318 16.79 6.75 8.56
N SER A 319 17.18 7.62 7.62
CA SER A 319 18.57 7.94 7.31
C SER A 319 18.68 9.34 6.71
N THR A 320 19.82 10.02 6.94
CA THR A 320 20.17 11.26 6.23
C THR A 320 20.40 11.06 4.74
N SER A 321 20.58 9.81 4.32
CA SER A 321 20.76 9.39 2.92
C SER A 321 19.50 8.74 2.33
N GLY A 322 18.34 8.87 2.98
CA GLY A 322 17.09 8.24 2.56
C GLY A 322 16.55 8.74 1.19
N PRO A 323 15.52 8.09 0.64
CA PRO A 323 14.92 8.48 -0.63
C PRO A 323 14.30 9.88 -0.58
N SER A 324 14.21 10.53 -1.75
CA SER A 324 13.53 11.81 -1.88
C SER A 324 12.08 11.73 -1.41
N ILE A 325 11.65 12.76 -0.66
CA ILE A 325 10.25 12.94 -0.26
C ILE A 325 9.29 12.88 -1.46
N VAL A 326 9.73 13.35 -2.63
CA VAL A 326 8.89 13.34 -3.83
C VAL A 326 8.59 11.91 -4.26
N ASN A 327 9.60 11.04 -4.27
CA ASN A 327 9.45 9.63 -4.65
C ASN A 327 8.60 8.87 -3.63
N VAL A 328 8.77 9.16 -2.34
CA VAL A 328 7.90 8.61 -1.29
C VAL A 328 6.46 9.08 -1.46
N CYS A 329 6.23 10.37 -1.77
CA CYS A 329 4.88 10.91 -2.01
C CYS A 329 4.21 10.29 -3.24
N ILE A 330 4.94 10.18 -4.37
CA ILE A 330 4.47 9.52 -5.59
C ILE A 330 4.09 8.07 -5.28
N ARG A 331 4.99 7.31 -4.63
CA ARG A 331 4.73 5.93 -4.21
C ARG A 331 3.56 5.83 -3.22
N CYS A 332 3.35 6.79 -2.33
CA CYS A 332 2.20 6.81 -1.43
C CYS A 332 0.86 7.17 -2.11
N GLY A 333 0.91 7.65 -3.36
CA GLY A 333 -0.23 8.24 -4.05
C GLY A 333 -0.70 9.53 -3.38
N TRP A 334 0.24 10.32 -2.85
CA TRP A 334 -0.01 11.64 -2.26
C TRP A 334 0.20 12.72 -3.32
N SER A 335 -0.54 13.83 -3.20
CA SER A 335 -0.29 14.97 -4.08
C SER A 335 1.02 15.63 -3.70
N ILE A 336 1.82 15.98 -4.69
CA ILE A 336 3.07 16.74 -4.53
C ILE A 336 2.87 18.23 -4.88
N GLY A 337 1.62 18.66 -5.06
CA GLY A 337 1.24 20.02 -5.40
C GLY A 337 1.19 20.26 -6.92
N SER A 338 0.34 21.20 -7.33
CA SER A 338 0.01 21.44 -8.74
C SER A 338 1.17 21.92 -9.59
N VAL A 339 2.21 22.51 -8.99
CA VAL A 339 3.42 22.96 -9.68
C VAL A 339 4.36 21.78 -9.90
N VAL A 340 4.71 21.06 -8.84
CA VAL A 340 5.68 19.95 -8.90
C VAL A 340 5.15 18.80 -9.76
N GLU A 341 3.84 18.50 -9.70
CA GLU A 341 3.20 17.46 -10.53
C GLU A 341 3.36 17.66 -12.05
N ARG A 342 3.71 18.88 -12.51
CA ARG A 342 3.95 19.17 -13.94
C ARG A 342 5.36 18.84 -14.40
N TYR A 343 6.32 18.74 -13.48
CA TYR A 343 7.73 18.62 -13.81
C TYR A 343 8.36 17.34 -13.27
N VAL A 344 7.85 16.83 -12.16
CA VAL A 344 8.39 15.63 -11.51
C VAL A 344 7.39 14.50 -11.65
N HIS A 345 7.84 13.45 -12.31
CA HIS A 345 7.07 12.26 -12.59
C HIS A 345 7.71 11.05 -11.91
N TYR A 346 7.00 9.93 -11.96
CA TYR A 346 7.56 8.66 -11.54
C TYR A 346 8.90 8.40 -12.25
N ASP A 347 9.88 7.95 -11.47
CA ASP A 347 11.13 7.43 -11.96
C ASP A 347 11.38 6.05 -11.34
N GLY A 348 11.81 5.08 -12.16
CA GLY A 348 11.97 3.69 -11.73
C GLY A 348 13.01 3.55 -10.63
N ALA A 349 14.18 4.17 -10.78
CA ALA A 349 15.28 4.09 -9.80
C ALA A 349 14.88 4.61 -8.42
N GLY A 350 14.13 5.71 -8.39
CA GLY A 350 13.59 6.32 -7.19
C GLY A 350 12.57 5.43 -6.49
N ASP A 351 11.63 4.83 -7.24
CA ASP A 351 10.67 3.88 -6.69
C ASP A 351 11.34 2.60 -6.17
N GLN A 352 12.32 2.08 -6.92
CA GLN A 352 13.14 0.94 -6.55
C GLN A 352 13.90 1.20 -5.23
N TYR A 353 14.55 2.37 -5.12
CA TYR A 353 15.23 2.75 -3.89
C TYR A 353 14.27 2.86 -2.71
N VAL A 354 13.12 3.54 -2.87
CA VAL A 354 12.08 3.58 -1.83
C VAL A 354 11.62 2.17 -1.46
N GLY A 355 11.40 1.30 -2.46
CA GLY A 355 11.00 -0.09 -2.29
C GLY A 355 11.96 -0.89 -1.41
N ARG A 356 13.26 -0.80 -1.66
CA ARG A 356 14.30 -1.46 -0.85
C ARG A 356 14.35 -0.92 0.57
N VAL A 357 14.26 0.40 0.74
CA VAL A 357 14.23 1.02 2.07
C VAL A 357 13.03 0.51 2.86
N VAL A 358 11.83 0.52 2.30
CA VAL A 358 10.63 0.08 3.04
C VAL A 358 10.58 -1.44 3.22
N ALA A 359 11.28 -2.23 2.40
CA ALA A 359 11.50 -3.65 2.66
C ALA A 359 12.37 -3.90 3.91
N GLY A 360 12.98 -2.85 4.48
CA GLY A 360 13.80 -2.93 5.70
C GLY A 360 15.20 -3.49 5.44
N LEU A 361 15.73 -3.31 4.22
CA LEU A 361 17.11 -3.67 3.89
C LEU A 361 18.09 -2.69 4.56
N PRO A 362 19.29 -3.14 4.99
CA PRO A 362 20.20 -2.32 5.80
C PRO A 362 20.92 -1.26 4.96
N LEU A 363 20.49 0.01 5.03
CA LEU A 363 21.07 1.11 4.22
C LEU A 363 22.56 1.36 4.46
N ASP A 364 23.06 0.99 5.64
CA ASP A 364 24.43 1.21 6.12
C ASP A 364 25.38 0.04 5.84
N SER A 365 24.95 -0.93 5.03
CA SER A 365 25.74 -2.12 4.67
C SER A 365 25.66 -2.44 3.17
N GLY A 366 26.66 -3.15 2.65
CA GLY A 366 26.58 -3.78 1.34
C GLY A 366 25.39 -4.73 1.19
N GLY A 367 24.87 -5.25 2.31
CA GLY A 367 23.66 -6.06 2.37
C GLY A 367 22.38 -5.35 1.86
N PHE A 368 22.39 -4.02 1.70
CA PHE A 368 21.30 -3.31 1.03
C PHE A 368 21.05 -3.79 -0.40
N ALA A 369 22.11 -4.25 -1.08
CA ALA A 369 22.08 -4.75 -2.45
C ALA A 369 21.79 -6.25 -2.55
N VAL A 370 21.33 -6.89 -1.47
CA VAL A 370 20.95 -8.31 -1.50
C VAL A 370 19.86 -8.56 -2.55
N LEU A 371 19.98 -9.68 -3.26
CA LEU A 371 18.98 -10.17 -4.20
C LEU A 371 17.90 -10.97 -3.45
N PRO A 372 16.68 -11.10 -4.01
CA PRO A 372 15.70 -12.03 -3.45
C PRO A 372 16.21 -13.47 -3.55
N PRO A 373 15.68 -14.40 -2.72
CA PRO A 373 15.90 -15.82 -2.95
C PRO A 373 15.43 -16.17 -4.36
N HIS A 374 16.31 -16.81 -5.13
CA HIS A 374 16.04 -17.23 -6.50
C HIS A 374 16.76 -18.54 -6.80
N PHE A 375 16.33 -19.21 -7.86
CA PHE A 375 16.92 -20.47 -8.27
C PHE A 375 18.12 -20.25 -9.19
N VAL A 376 19.15 -21.08 -9.04
CA VAL A 376 20.31 -21.10 -9.95
C VAL A 376 19.89 -21.51 -11.37
N ALA A 377 20.66 -21.10 -12.37
CA ALA A 377 20.49 -21.56 -13.75
C ALA A 377 20.56 -23.10 -13.83
N CYS A 378 19.90 -23.70 -14.82
CA CYS A 378 19.81 -25.16 -15.03
C CYS A 378 18.87 -25.91 -14.08
N SER A 379 18.08 -25.21 -13.25
CA SER A 379 17.07 -25.79 -12.36
C SER A 379 15.65 -25.71 -12.92
N GLU A 380 15.47 -25.25 -14.16
CA GLU A 380 14.19 -24.80 -14.70
C GLU A 380 13.12 -25.90 -14.71
N ALA A 381 13.49 -27.13 -15.07
CA ALA A 381 12.57 -28.26 -15.10
C ALA A 381 12.06 -28.64 -13.70
N MET A 382 12.96 -28.63 -12.71
CA MET A 382 12.61 -28.94 -11.32
C MET A 382 11.73 -27.85 -10.73
N VAL A 383 12.09 -26.59 -10.95
CA VAL A 383 11.31 -25.42 -10.52
C VAL A 383 9.94 -25.40 -11.19
N ALA A 384 9.84 -25.81 -12.47
CA ALA A 384 8.57 -25.93 -13.17
C ALA A 384 7.64 -26.98 -12.53
N ASN A 385 8.17 -28.15 -12.20
CA ASN A 385 7.41 -29.20 -11.53
C ASN A 385 6.96 -28.76 -10.13
N ALA A 386 7.88 -28.19 -9.34
CA ALA A 386 7.58 -27.69 -8.01
C ALA A 386 6.54 -26.57 -8.03
N GLY A 387 6.69 -25.61 -8.94
CA GLY A 387 5.76 -24.50 -9.12
C GLY A 387 4.36 -24.96 -9.50
N ALA A 388 4.25 -25.93 -10.41
CA ALA A 388 2.97 -26.53 -10.81
C ALA A 388 2.27 -27.27 -9.66
N VAL A 389 3.03 -27.79 -8.69
CA VAL A 389 2.46 -28.47 -7.51
C VAL A 389 2.06 -27.48 -6.43
N VAL A 390 2.88 -26.46 -6.17
CA VAL A 390 2.65 -25.47 -5.09
C VAL A 390 1.60 -24.43 -5.49
N PHE A 391 1.56 -24.03 -6.76
CA PHE A 391 0.66 -23.00 -7.29
C PHE A 391 -0.14 -23.49 -8.51
N PRO A 392 -0.89 -24.61 -8.41
CA PRO A 392 -1.36 -25.37 -9.57
C PRO A 392 -2.19 -24.56 -10.57
N ARG A 393 -3.10 -23.71 -10.10
CA ARG A 393 -3.97 -22.91 -10.99
C ARG A 393 -3.27 -21.66 -11.52
N LEU A 394 -2.40 -21.05 -10.73
CA LEU A 394 -1.66 -19.84 -11.13
C LEU A 394 -0.49 -20.16 -12.06
N TRP A 395 0.13 -21.34 -11.93
CA TRP A 395 1.30 -21.73 -12.71
C TRP A 395 1.01 -21.95 -14.21
N VAL A 396 -0.26 -22.14 -14.55
CA VAL A 396 -0.76 -22.22 -15.93
C VAL A 396 -0.52 -20.90 -16.67
N HIS A 397 -0.54 -19.77 -15.96
CA HIS A 397 -0.32 -18.44 -16.53
C HIS A 397 1.18 -18.15 -16.63
N GLU A 398 1.71 -18.13 -17.86
CA GLU A 398 3.15 -18.02 -18.10
C GLU A 398 3.72 -16.69 -17.60
N GLU A 399 2.98 -15.61 -17.82
CA GLU A 399 3.22 -14.25 -17.33
C GLU A 399 3.39 -14.15 -15.81
N LEU A 400 2.84 -15.08 -15.01
CA LEU A 400 2.99 -15.08 -13.56
C LEU A 400 4.17 -15.93 -13.08
N ARG A 401 4.76 -16.78 -13.93
CA ARG A 401 5.79 -17.74 -13.50
C ARG A 401 7.00 -17.06 -12.87
N GLY A 402 7.41 -15.87 -13.34
CA GLY A 402 8.49 -15.09 -12.72
C GLY A 402 8.20 -14.74 -11.26
N VAL A 403 7.02 -14.14 -11.01
CA VAL A 403 6.51 -13.82 -9.68
C VAL A 403 6.43 -15.07 -8.79
N LEU A 404 5.85 -16.16 -9.33
CA LEU A 404 5.67 -17.41 -8.60
C LEU A 404 7.02 -18.09 -8.27
N LYS A 405 8.03 -17.97 -9.13
CA LYS A 405 9.39 -18.45 -8.86
C LYS A 405 10.02 -17.73 -7.68
N LEU A 406 9.90 -16.40 -7.61
CA LEU A 406 10.39 -15.61 -6.46
C LEU A 406 9.67 -16.00 -5.16
N CYS A 407 8.35 -16.21 -5.22
CA CYS A 407 7.58 -16.71 -4.09
C CYS A 407 8.01 -18.12 -3.66
N LEU A 408 8.20 -19.04 -4.60
CA LEU A 408 8.63 -20.42 -4.33
C LEU A 408 10.03 -20.44 -3.71
N ALA A 409 10.98 -19.72 -4.31
CA ALA A 409 12.34 -19.62 -3.80
C ALA A 409 12.36 -19.03 -2.38
N SER A 410 11.53 -18.02 -2.11
CA SER A 410 11.38 -17.46 -0.76
C SER A 410 10.84 -18.48 0.24
N LEU A 411 9.85 -19.30 -0.13
CA LEU A 411 9.32 -20.37 0.72
C LEU A 411 10.39 -21.41 1.05
N VAL A 412 11.15 -21.83 0.05
CA VAL A 412 12.22 -22.83 0.19
C VAL A 412 13.37 -22.28 1.04
N TYR A 413 13.83 -21.06 0.76
CA TYR A 413 14.92 -20.42 1.51
C TYR A 413 14.59 -20.24 2.99
N HIS A 414 13.34 -19.94 3.31
CA HIS A 414 12.88 -19.73 4.69
C HIS A 414 12.22 -20.96 5.32
N LYS A 415 12.41 -22.17 4.76
CA LYS A 415 11.76 -23.41 5.22
C LYS A 415 11.96 -23.65 6.72
N GLU A 416 13.20 -23.60 7.21
CA GLU A 416 13.51 -23.85 8.63
C GLU A 416 12.82 -22.83 9.55
N PHE A 417 12.85 -21.55 9.18
CA PHE A 417 12.15 -20.50 9.91
C PHE A 417 10.64 -20.76 9.95
N LEU A 418 10.05 -21.19 8.83
CA LEU A 418 8.63 -21.47 8.73
C LEU A 418 8.23 -22.70 9.57
N GLU A 419 9.02 -23.77 9.56
CA GLU A 419 8.77 -24.97 10.37
C GLU A 419 8.86 -24.66 11.87
N ALA A 420 9.84 -23.84 12.28
CA ALA A 420 9.99 -23.41 13.67
C ALA A 420 8.90 -22.43 14.12
N SER A 421 8.40 -21.59 13.19
CA SER A 421 7.51 -20.47 13.54
C SER A 421 6.03 -20.77 13.32
N LEU A 422 5.67 -21.68 12.42
CA LEU A 422 4.27 -21.94 12.11
C LEU A 422 3.63 -22.87 13.13
N PRO A 423 2.34 -22.66 13.48
CA PRO A 423 1.60 -23.63 14.27
C PRO A 423 1.59 -25.01 13.57
N PRO A 424 1.69 -26.14 14.30
CA PRO A 424 1.75 -27.47 13.68
C PRO A 424 0.59 -27.80 12.74
N LYS A 425 -0.58 -27.19 12.94
CA LYS A 425 -1.78 -27.37 12.09
C LYS A 425 -1.89 -26.34 10.96
N HIS A 426 -0.84 -25.59 10.67
CA HIS A 426 -0.87 -24.57 9.63
C HIS A 426 -0.94 -25.21 8.24
N GLN A 427 -1.82 -24.70 7.37
CA GLN A 427 -2.08 -25.29 6.05
C GLN A 427 -0.82 -25.37 5.17
N LEU A 428 0.09 -24.39 5.27
CA LEU A 428 1.36 -24.41 4.54
C LEU A 428 2.22 -25.65 4.89
N LEU A 429 2.27 -26.05 6.16
CA LEU A 429 3.05 -27.22 6.59
C LEU A 429 2.45 -28.54 6.09
N ALA A 430 1.16 -28.53 5.73
CA ALA A 430 0.49 -29.65 5.08
C ALA A 430 0.60 -29.61 3.54
N SER A 431 1.24 -28.59 2.97
CA SER A 431 1.44 -28.50 1.51
C SER A 431 2.53 -29.47 1.05
N VAL A 432 2.51 -29.80 -0.24
CA VAL A 432 3.48 -30.76 -0.82
C VAL A 432 4.93 -30.32 -0.61
N LEU A 433 5.20 -29.01 -0.63
CA LEU A 433 6.55 -28.47 -0.41
C LEU A 433 7.14 -28.83 0.96
N PHE A 434 6.30 -28.96 1.99
CA PHE A 434 6.72 -29.29 3.36
C PHE A 434 6.50 -30.77 3.70
N GLY A 435 5.66 -31.48 2.93
CA GLY A 435 5.41 -32.91 3.09
C GLY A 435 6.41 -33.81 2.36
N ASP A 436 6.98 -33.35 1.24
CA ASP A 436 7.97 -34.11 0.45
C ASP A 436 9.40 -33.65 0.76
N LEU A 437 10.10 -34.41 1.59
CA LEU A 437 11.48 -34.14 2.00
C LEU A 437 12.45 -34.18 0.82
N THR A 438 12.22 -35.04 -0.17
CA THR A 438 13.09 -35.15 -1.34
C THR A 438 12.97 -33.90 -2.20
N LEU A 439 11.74 -33.47 -2.49
CA LEU A 439 11.48 -32.24 -3.24
C LEU A 439 12.07 -31.03 -2.52
N ALA A 440 11.82 -30.90 -1.21
CA ALA A 440 12.31 -29.79 -0.41
C ALA A 440 13.84 -29.71 -0.40
N ASN A 441 14.53 -30.81 -0.10
CA ASN A 441 16.00 -30.83 -0.04
C ASN A 441 16.63 -30.54 -1.41
N THR A 442 16.03 -31.06 -2.48
CA THR A 442 16.54 -30.83 -3.83
C THR A 442 16.33 -29.38 -4.27
N LEU A 443 15.20 -28.76 -3.93
CA LEU A 443 14.99 -27.33 -4.18
C LEU A 443 15.92 -26.48 -3.32
N SER A 444 16.10 -26.79 -2.04
CA SER A 444 16.97 -26.04 -1.13
C SER A 444 18.41 -25.93 -1.62
N SER A 445 18.96 -26.98 -2.25
CA SER A 445 20.31 -26.95 -2.82
C SER A 445 20.44 -26.07 -4.08
N THR A 446 19.31 -25.65 -4.67
CA THR A 446 19.26 -24.83 -5.88
C THR A 446 18.88 -23.37 -5.63
N VAL A 447 18.55 -23.00 -4.39
CA VAL A 447 18.23 -21.61 -4.03
C VAL A 447 19.47 -20.85 -3.59
N THR A 448 19.63 -19.63 -4.10
CA THR A 448 20.76 -18.75 -3.81
C THR A 448 20.29 -17.30 -3.63
N LEU A 449 21.14 -16.48 -3.01
CA LEU A 449 21.04 -15.02 -2.97
C LEU A 449 22.08 -14.34 -3.87
N ALA A 450 23.02 -15.09 -4.43
CA ALA A 450 24.08 -14.58 -5.28
C ALA A 450 23.82 -14.96 -6.74
N SER A 451 24.01 -14.00 -7.64
CA SER A 451 23.86 -14.24 -9.08
C SER A 451 24.73 -13.29 -9.90
N ASN A 452 25.17 -13.79 -11.06
CA ASN A 452 25.91 -13.02 -12.05
C ASN A 452 24.98 -12.48 -13.16
N ILE A 453 23.71 -12.92 -13.19
CA ILE A 453 22.74 -12.60 -14.24
C ILE A 453 21.72 -11.58 -13.71
N LEU A 454 21.06 -11.90 -12.60
CA LEU A 454 20.20 -11.00 -11.84
C LEU A 454 21.04 -9.92 -11.14
N GLN A 455 20.69 -8.66 -11.36
CA GLN A 455 21.39 -7.49 -10.81
C GLN A 455 20.49 -6.73 -9.85
N PRO A 456 21.03 -6.23 -8.72
CA PRO A 456 20.24 -5.47 -7.77
C PRO A 456 19.91 -4.07 -8.31
N THR A 457 18.63 -3.69 -8.24
CA THR A 457 18.10 -2.41 -8.74
C THR A 457 17.90 -1.39 -7.60
N GLY A 458 17.79 -0.09 -7.90
CA GLY A 458 17.54 0.93 -6.86
C GLY A 458 18.66 1.10 -5.82
N ILE A 459 19.90 0.78 -6.17
CA ILE A 459 21.05 0.84 -5.25
C ILE A 459 21.66 2.25 -5.27
N PRO A 460 21.67 2.97 -4.14
CA PRO A 460 22.27 4.29 -4.07
C PRO A 460 23.81 4.18 -4.03
N PRO A 461 24.56 5.21 -4.50
CA PRO A 461 26.02 5.14 -4.59
C PRO A 461 26.75 4.82 -3.29
N HIS A 462 26.22 5.27 -2.14
CA HIS A 462 26.85 5.04 -0.83
C HIS A 462 26.89 3.55 -0.43
N VAL A 463 25.94 2.73 -0.89
CA VAL A 463 25.95 1.28 -0.63
C VAL A 463 27.16 0.62 -1.30
N GLY A 464 27.56 1.09 -2.48
CA GLY A 464 28.78 0.64 -3.14
C GLY A 464 30.04 0.95 -2.32
N LEU A 465 30.08 2.11 -1.66
CA LEU A 465 31.16 2.48 -0.74
C LEU A 465 31.17 1.58 0.50
N HIS A 466 30.00 1.28 1.08
CA HIS A 466 29.90 0.36 2.21
C HIS A 466 30.43 -1.04 1.86
N ALA A 467 30.04 -1.59 0.70
CA ALA A 467 30.52 -2.89 0.25
C ALA A 467 32.06 -2.92 0.07
N GLN A 468 32.65 -1.84 -0.45
CA GLN A 468 34.12 -1.72 -0.59
C GLN A 468 34.80 -1.63 0.78
N LEU A 469 34.25 -0.83 1.70
CA LEU A 469 34.79 -0.68 3.05
C LEU A 469 34.75 -2.01 3.82
N GLU A 470 33.64 -2.73 3.75
CA GLU A 470 33.48 -4.07 4.34
C GLU A 470 34.57 -5.03 3.82
N GLN A 471 34.84 -5.05 2.51
CA GLN A 471 35.89 -5.87 1.89
C GLN A 471 37.31 -5.49 2.37
N THR A 472 37.59 -4.20 2.55
CA THR A 472 38.91 -3.73 3.03
C THR A 472 39.12 -3.86 4.54
N SER A 473 38.04 -4.00 5.30
CA SER A 473 38.09 -4.06 6.78
C SER A 473 38.40 -5.46 7.34
N VAL A 474 38.42 -6.51 6.51
CA VAL A 474 38.86 -7.85 6.92
C VAL A 474 40.39 -7.84 7.03
N PRO A 475 40.97 -7.96 8.25
CA PRO A 475 42.41 -7.90 8.38
C PRO A 475 43.03 -9.18 7.78
N THR A 476 43.81 -9.01 6.71
CA THR A 476 44.74 -10.03 6.22
C THR A 476 45.84 -10.25 7.25
N TYR A 477 45.55 -10.99 8.32
CA TYR A 477 46.59 -11.67 9.09
C TYR A 477 46.85 -13.01 8.42
N ALA A 478 47.78 -13.02 7.46
CA ALA A 478 48.47 -14.24 7.09
C ALA A 478 49.43 -14.61 8.23
N PRO A 479 49.32 -15.78 8.86
CA PRO A 479 50.36 -16.26 9.76
C PRO A 479 51.59 -16.60 8.93
N ASN A 480 52.72 -15.92 9.22
CA ASN A 480 54.05 -16.29 8.75
C ASN A 480 54.57 -17.52 9.48
#